data_AF-A0A352Q8G1-F1
#
_entry.id   AF-A0A352Q8G1-F1
#
_cell.length_a   1.000
_cell.length_b   1.000
_cell.length_c   1.000
_cell.angle_alpha   90.00
_cell.angle_beta   90.00
_cell.angle_gamma   90.00
#
_symmetry.space_group_name_H-M   'P 1'
#
loop_
_entity.id
_entity.type
_entity.pdbx_description
1 polymer ?
#
loop_
_entity_poly.entity_id
_entity_poly.type
_entity_poly.pdbx_seq_one_letter_code
_entity_poly.pdbx_strand_id
1 'polypeptide(L)' 'MTSEKRRGVKPIPDNLADVLNGDQLASLRQMERFGWELRFIRRPLFQERTIVVYSPDGDKIGVMEEDGRINMNADITIRD' A
#
# COMPACT_ATOMS: atom_id res chain seq x y z
N MET A 1 26.54 4.64 -0.03
CA MET A 1 26.10 3.31 0.41
C MET A 1 24.69 3.42 0.94
N THR A 2 23.68 3.36 0.08
CA THR A 2 22.27 3.45 0.48
C THR A 2 21.88 2.11 1.09
N SER A 3 22.00 2.00 2.41
CA SER A 3 21.55 0.82 3.14
C SER A 3 20.07 0.62 2.90
N GLU A 4 19.72 -0.44 2.18
CA GLU A 4 18.33 -0.89 2.02
C GLU A 4 17.75 -1.13 3.42
N LYS A 5 16.88 -0.23 3.89
CA LYS A 5 16.29 -0.28 5.24
C LYS A 5 15.23 -1.38 5.38
N ARG A 6 14.88 -2.06 4.28
CA ARG A 6 13.94 -3.19 4.28
C ARG A 6 14.68 -4.40 4.84
N ARG A 7 14.49 -4.70 6.13
CA ARG A 7 15.08 -5.90 6.77
C ARG A 7 14.46 -7.18 6.21
N GLY A 8 14.84 -7.63 5.02
CA GLY A 8 14.46 -8.93 4.45
C GLY A 8 12.96 -9.15 4.20
N VAL A 9 12.13 -8.11 4.29
CA VAL A 9 10.69 -8.19 4.08
C VAL A 9 10.37 -7.69 2.67
N LYS A 10 9.65 -8.50 1.90
CA LYS A 10 9.17 -8.13 0.56
C LYS A 10 8.27 -6.89 0.63
N PRO A 11 8.36 -5.95 -0.33
CA PRO A 11 7.50 -4.77 -0.39
C PRO A 11 6.01 -5.13 -0.43
N ILE A 12 5.69 -6.24 -1.09
CA ILE A 12 4.38 -6.88 -1.11
C ILE A 12 4.55 -8.24 -0.41
N PRO A 13 3.89 -8.48 0.73
CA PRO A 13 3.93 -9.77 1.40
C PRO A 13 3.20 -10.85 0.60
N ASP A 14 3.67 -12.10 0.72
CA ASP A 14 3.10 -13.24 -0.02
C ASP A 14 1.64 -13.54 0.40
N ASN A 15 1.30 -13.24 1.65
CA ASN A 15 -0.06 -13.32 2.16
C ASN A 15 -0.53 -11.95 2.65
N LEU A 16 -1.41 -11.34 1.86
CA LEU A 16 -2.00 -10.04 2.16
C LEU A 16 -2.92 -10.07 3.40
N ALA A 17 -3.58 -11.20 3.67
CA ALA A 17 -4.48 -11.34 4.83
C ALA A 17 -3.75 -11.28 6.18
N ASP A 18 -2.42 -11.52 6.20
CA ASP A 18 -1.61 -11.37 7.42
C ASP A 18 -1.28 -9.90 7.72
N VAL A 19 -1.52 -9.01 6.75
CA VAL A 19 -1.05 -7.63 6.80
C VAL A 19 -2.17 -6.60 6.74
N LEU A 20 -3.21 -6.89 5.96
CA LEU A 20 -4.39 -6.07 5.76
C LEU A 20 -5.53 -6.54 6.67
N ASN A 21 -6.35 -5.60 7.15
CA ASN A 21 -7.60 -5.93 7.81
C ASN A 21 -8.69 -6.34 6.78
N GLY A 22 -9.87 -6.73 7.27
CA GLY A 22 -10.97 -7.19 6.41
C GLY A 22 -11.46 -6.15 5.40
N ASP A 23 -11.64 -4.90 5.84
CA ASP A 23 -12.13 -3.81 5.01
C ASP A 23 -11.13 -3.45 3.92
N GLN A 24 -9.86 -3.34 4.29
CA GLN A 24 -8.77 -3.09 3.35
C GLN A 24 -8.62 -4.21 2.32
N LEU A 25 -8.72 -5.48 2.76
CA LEU A 25 -8.64 -6.62 1.85
C LEU A 25 -9.83 -6.65 0.88
N ALA A 26 -11.03 -6.32 1.35
CA ALA A 26 -12.23 -6.22 0.51
C ALA A 26 -12.11 -5.08 -0.52
N SER A 27 -11.69 -3.89 -0.07
CA SER A 27 -11.45 -2.74 -0.94
C SER A 27 -10.37 -3.01 -1.97
N LEU A 28 -9.24 -3.61 -1.57
CA LEU A 28 -8.15 -3.93 -2.49
C LEU A 28 -8.64 -4.85 -3.61
N ARG A 29 -9.34 -5.93 -3.27
CA ARG A 29 -9.90 -6.86 -4.27
C ARG A 29 -10.92 -6.18 -5.18
N GLN A 30 -11.69 -5.23 -4.67
CA GLN A 30 -12.63 -4.46 -5.49
C GLN A 30 -11.87 -3.57 -6.47
N MET A 31 -10.83 -2.89 -6.02
CA MET A 31 -10.01 -1.98 -6.83
C MET A 31 -9.20 -2.71 -7.89
N GLU A 32 -8.67 -3.89 -7.59
CA GLU A 32 -7.97 -4.76 -8.55
C GLU A 32 -8.85 -5.08 -9.77
N ARG A 33 -10.17 -5.17 -9.60
CA ARG A 33 -11.12 -5.35 -10.73
C ARG A 33 -11.19 -4.15 -11.65
N PHE A 34 -10.84 -2.97 -11.17
CA PHE A 34 -10.74 -1.73 -11.94
C PHE A 34 -9.32 -1.46 -12.43
N GLY A 35 -8.41 -2.43 -12.29
CA GLY A 35 -7.02 -2.35 -12.77
C GLY A 35 -6.05 -1.63 -11.83
N TRP A 36 -6.48 -1.28 -10.61
CA TRP A 36 -5.57 -0.73 -9.62
C TRP A 36 -4.71 -1.84 -9.03
N GLU A 37 -3.48 -1.51 -8.66
CA GLU A 37 -2.53 -2.51 -8.18
C GLU A 37 -1.91 -2.09 -6.84
N LEU A 38 -1.71 -3.07 -5.95
CA LEU A 38 -0.91 -2.87 -4.75
C LEU A 38 0.55 -2.69 -5.13
N ARG A 39 1.15 -1.54 -4.78
CA ARG A 39 2.55 -1.26 -5.10
C ARG A 39 3.50 -1.71 -4.01
N PHE A 40 3.23 -1.33 -2.77
CA PHE A 40 3.97 -1.75 -1.58
C PHE A 40 3.22 -1.39 -0.30
N ILE A 41 3.63 -2.00 0.81
CA ILE A 41 3.16 -1.65 2.16
C ILE A 41 4.32 -1.02 2.93
N ARG A 42 4.17 0.24 3.37
CA ARG A 42 5.11 0.89 4.29
C ARG A 42 4.90 0.36 5.71
N ARG A 43 5.99 0.07 6.39
CA ARG A 43 6.00 -0.46 7.76
C ARG A 43 6.95 0.38 8.62
N PRO A 44 6.55 1.59 9.01
CA PRO A 44 7.36 2.40 9.92
C PRO A 44 7.42 1.71 11.28
N LEU A 45 8.53 1.86 12.00
CA LEU A 45 8.59 1.41 13.39
C LEU A 45 7.66 2.29 14.22
N PHE A 46 6.80 1.67 15.03
CA PHE A 46 5.88 2.34 15.95
C PHE A 46 4.81 3.23 15.29
N GLN A 47 4.51 3.03 14.01
CA GLN A 47 3.39 3.69 13.34
C GLN A 47 2.53 2.67 12.59
N GLU A 48 1.33 3.08 12.21
CA GLU A 48 0.43 2.27 11.40
C GLU A 48 1.01 1.97 10.02
N ARG A 49 0.58 0.84 9.46
CA ARG A 49 1.03 0.37 8.15
C ARG A 49 0.33 1.20 7.08
N THR A 50 1.09 1.72 6.12
CA THR A 50 0.52 2.47 4.99
C THR A 50 0.48 1.57 3.75
N ILE A 51 -0.70 1.31 3.23
CA ILE A 51 -0.88 0.51 2.01
C ILE A 51 -0.92 1.46 0.83
N VAL A 52 -0.02 1.29 -0.13
CA VAL A 52 0.09 2.17 -1.29
C VAL A 52 -0.36 1.45 -2.54
N VAL A 53 -1.35 1.99 -3.23
CA VAL A 53 -1.92 1.49 -4.48
C VAL A 53 -1.66 2.47 -5.62
N TYR A 54 -1.55 1.94 -6.84
CA TYR A 54 -1.35 2.72 -8.06
C TYR A 54 -2.57 2.60 -8.95
N SER A 55 -2.87 3.68 -9.67
CA SER A 55 -3.89 3.67 -10.69
C SER A 55 -3.48 2.84 -11.91
N PRO A 56 -4.43 2.39 -12.74
CA PRO A 56 -4.14 1.54 -13.91
C PRO A 56 -3.21 2.20 -14.94
N ASP A 57 -3.29 3.53 -15.03
CA ASP A 57 -2.44 4.41 -15.84
C ASP A 57 -1.06 4.69 -15.20
N GLY A 58 -0.87 4.32 -13.93
CA GLY A 58 0.39 4.46 -13.19
C GLY A 58 0.76 5.89 -12.81
N ASP A 59 -0.11 6.87 -13.08
CA ASP A 59 0.11 8.30 -12.87
C ASP A 59 -0.40 8.79 -11.50
N LYS A 60 -1.31 8.05 -10.86
CA LYS A 60 -1.88 8.38 -9.56
C LYS A 60 -1.52 7.33 -8.53
N ILE A 61 -1.40 7.82 -7.30
CA ILE A 61 -1.03 7.01 -6.15
C ILE A 61 -2.06 7.27 -5.07
N GLY A 62 -2.59 6.19 -4.51
CA GLY A 62 -3.54 6.23 -3.42
C GLY A 62 -2.95 5.56 -2.17
N VAL A 63 -3.35 6.06 -1.01
CA VAL A 63 -3.14 5.38 0.26
C VAL A 63 -4.45 4.76 0.71
N MET A 64 -4.42 3.48 1.05
CA MET A 64 -5.57 2.81 1.64
C MET A 64 -5.54 2.96 3.16
N GLU A 65 -6.59 3.57 3.69
CA GLU A 65 -6.80 3.81 5.12
C GLU A 65 -7.34 2.55 5.81
N GLU A 66 -7.48 2.56 7.14
CA GLU A 66 -7.96 1.40 7.91
C GLU A 66 -9.39 0.98 7.58
N ASP A 67 -10.25 1.94 7.19
CA ASP A 67 -11.63 1.70 6.78
C ASP A 67 -11.76 1.24 5.32
N GLY A 68 -10.63 0.99 4.65
CA GLY A 68 -10.58 0.57 3.25
C GLY A 68 -10.84 1.69 2.24
N ARG A 69 -11.00 2.96 2.66
CA ARG A 69 -11.08 4.09 1.74
C ARG A 69 -9.72 4.38 1.14
N ILE A 70 -9.74 4.96 -0.06
CA ILE A 70 -8.52 5.42 -0.74
C ILE A 70 -8.41 6.92 -0.63
N ASN A 71 -7.34 7.35 0.01
CA ASN A 71 -6.92 8.72 0.09
C ASN A 71 -5.90 9.03 -1.01
N MET A 72 -6.36 9.75 -2.03
CA MET A 72 -5.52 10.23 -3.14
C MET A 72 -4.71 11.49 -2.79
N ASN A 73 -5.05 12.14 -1.67
CA ASN A 73 -4.40 13.35 -1.19
C ASN A 73 -3.55 13.09 0.05
N ALA A 74 -3.19 11.82 0.30
CA ALA A 74 -2.36 11.47 1.43
C ALA A 74 -1.00 12.19 1.31
N ASP A 75 -0.55 12.80 2.40
CA ASP A 75 0.73 13.52 2.46
C ASP A 75 1.91 12.52 2.53
N ILE A 76 2.06 11.74 1.46
CA ILE A 76 3.11 10.75 1.32
C ILE A 76 4.22 11.31 0.43
N THR A 77 5.37 11.62 1.03
CA THR A 77 6.56 11.90 0.23
C THR A 77 7.03 10.62 -0.46
N ILE A 78 7.08 10.64 -1.79
CA ILE A 78 7.70 9.61 -2.62
C ILE A 78 8.98 10.24 -3.17
N ARG A 79 10.09 9.51 -3.04
CA ARG A 79 11.40 9.96 -3.52
C ARG A 79 11.70 9.12 -4.76
N ASP A 80 12.04 9.79 -5.86
CA ASP A 80 12.62 9.20 -7.06
C ASP A 80 14.04 8.67 -6.76
#